data_AF-A0A6G0Z4P1-F1
#
_entry.id   AF-A0A6G0Z4P1-F1
#
_cell.length_a   1.000
_cell.length_b   1.000
_cell.length_c   1.000
_cell.angle_alpha   90.00
_cell.angle_beta   90.00
_cell.angle_gamma   90.00
#
_symmetry.space_group_name_H-M   'P 1'
#
loop_
_entity.id
_entity.type
_entity.pdbx_description
1 polymer ?
#
loop_
_entity_poly.entity_id
_entity_poly.type
_entity_poly.pdbx_seq_one_letter_code
_entity_poly.pdbx_strand_id
1 'polypeptide(L)'
;MNNLKLIISISDFIVVEYSPEFRWVCPKNCGRTYKASKQLHRHMTECGVPRRFKCNQCFKSFKRNDHLKQHLMSCSDFPPAFSCKICLKKFNYKSNWKTHMAFKHNMLDEYQLLF
;
A
#
# COMPACT_ATOMS: atom_id res chain seq x y z
N MET A 1 -21.28 -26.51 -3.05
CA MET A 1 -21.56 -27.20 -4.32
C MET A 1 -20.47 -26.82 -5.29
N ASN A 2 -19.66 -27.84 -5.60
CA ASN A 2 -18.59 -28.04 -6.59
C ASN A 2 -18.36 -26.89 -7.60
N ASN A 3 -17.11 -26.51 -7.89
CA ASN A 3 -16.26 -27.37 -8.70
C ASN A 3 -14.76 -27.14 -8.46
N LEU A 4 -14.09 -28.19 -7.97
CA LEU A 4 -12.71 -28.49 -8.37
C LEU A 4 -12.76 -29.07 -9.78
N LYS A 5 -11.95 -28.54 -10.72
CA LYS A 5 -11.54 -29.28 -11.92
C LYS A 5 -10.09 -28.96 -12.24
N LEU A 6 -9.21 -29.90 -11.89
CA LEU A 6 -7.97 -30.18 -12.61
C LEU A 6 -8.36 -31.12 -13.74
N ILE A 7 -8.20 -30.69 -14.99
CA ILE A 7 -8.22 -31.60 -16.15
C ILE A 7 -6.94 -31.31 -16.93
N ILE A 8 -6.02 -32.26 -16.88
CA ILE A 8 -4.89 -32.34 -17.80
C ILE A 8 -5.33 -33.34 -18.88
N SER A 9 -5.45 -32.89 -20.13
CA SER A 9 -5.44 -33.77 -21.30
C SER A 9 -4.77 -33.04 -22.46
N ILE A 10 -3.83 -33.76 -23.05
CA ILE A 10 -3.06 -33.47 -24.26
C ILE A 10 -4.00 -33.51 -25.48
N SER A 11 -3.65 -32.72 -26.51
CA SER A 11 -4.34 -32.44 -27.79
C SER A 11 -5.65 -31.64 -27.70
N ASP A 12 -5.69 -30.59 -28.53
CA ASP A 12 -6.84 -29.72 -28.87
C ASP A 12 -7.07 -28.47 -28.00
N PHE A 13 -6.46 -27.38 -28.48
CA PHE A 13 -6.77 -25.96 -28.22
C PHE A 13 -7.53 -25.64 -26.91
N ILE A 14 -6.78 -25.31 -25.87
CA ILE A 14 -7.32 -24.71 -24.65
C ILE A 14 -7.77 -23.28 -24.99
N VAL A 15 -9.07 -23.07 -25.11
CA VAL A 15 -9.64 -21.73 -24.91
C VAL A 15 -9.48 -21.41 -23.43
N VAL A 16 -8.41 -20.71 -23.10
CA VAL A 16 -8.27 -20.08 -21.79
C VAL A 16 -9.23 -18.90 -21.81
N GLU A 17 -10.45 -19.09 -21.31
CA GLU A 17 -11.30 -17.94 -20.98
C GLU A 17 -10.61 -17.15 -19.87
N TYR A 18 -9.97 -16.07 -20.27
CA TYR A 18 -9.42 -15.10 -19.35
C TYR A 18 -10.59 -14.36 -18.71
N SER A 19 -10.98 -14.76 -17.49
CA SER A 19 -11.92 -13.98 -16.69
C SER A 19 -11.18 -12.77 -16.11
N PRO A 20 -11.45 -11.52 -16.56
CA PRO A 20 -10.75 -10.35 -16.07
C PRO A 20 -11.02 -10.04 -14.58
N GLU A 21 -11.97 -10.75 -13.97
CA GLU A 21 -12.42 -10.51 -12.59
C GLU A 21 -11.94 -11.56 -11.59
N PHE A 22 -10.93 -12.38 -11.91
CA PHE A 22 -10.38 -13.31 -10.92
C PHE A 22 -9.85 -12.54 -9.71
N ARG A 23 -10.52 -12.70 -8.56
CA ARG A 23 -10.15 -12.08 -7.29
C ARG A 23 -9.80 -13.14 -6.24
N TRP A 24 -8.75 -12.85 -5.50
CA TRP A 24 -8.33 -13.59 -4.32
C TRP A 24 -9.22 -13.21 -3.14
N VAL A 25 -9.99 -14.17 -2.64
CA VAL A 25 -10.94 -13.95 -1.53
C VAL A 25 -10.29 -14.32 -0.20
N CYS A 26 -10.54 -13.52 0.85
CA CYS A 26 -10.06 -13.86 2.18
C CYS A 26 -10.81 -15.09 2.75
N PRO A 27 -10.10 -16.16 3.17
CA PRO A 27 -10.72 -17.37 3.71
C PRO A 27 -11.29 -17.19 5.13
N LYS A 28 -11.02 -16.07 5.81
CA LYS A 28 -11.59 -15.77 7.14
C LYS A 28 -13.00 -15.17 7.07
N ASN A 29 -13.68 -15.27 5.93
CA ASN A 29 -15.03 -14.73 5.68
C ASN A 29 -15.19 -13.24 6.06
N CYS A 30 -14.12 -12.43 5.99
CA CYS A 30 -14.17 -11.01 6.33
C CYS A 30 -14.71 -10.11 5.21
N GLY A 31 -15.18 -10.71 4.10
CA GLY A 31 -15.75 -10.02 2.95
C GLY A 31 -14.74 -9.30 2.03
N ARG A 32 -13.43 -9.39 2.30
CA ARG A 32 -12.41 -8.72 1.47
C ARG A 32 -11.92 -9.57 0.30
N THR A 33 -11.76 -8.92 -0.85
CA THR A 33 -11.27 -9.50 -2.10
C THR A 33 -10.09 -8.71 -2.65
N TYR A 34 -9.18 -9.36 -3.37
CA TYR A 34 -7.93 -8.78 -3.84
C TYR A 34 -7.65 -9.12 -5.30
N LYS A 35 -7.01 -8.20 -6.04
CA LYS A 35 -6.66 -8.41 -7.45
C LYS A 35 -5.41 -9.28 -7.63
N ALA A 36 -4.62 -9.49 -6.56
CA ALA A 36 -3.39 -10.25 -6.61
C ALA A 36 -3.14 -11.06 -5.33
N SER A 37 -2.54 -12.24 -5.47
CA SER A 37 -2.21 -13.16 -4.35
C SER A 37 -1.37 -12.47 -3.27
N LYS A 38 -0.33 -11.72 -3.67
CA LYS A 38 0.51 -10.95 -2.73
C LYS A 38 -0.28 -9.99 -1.84
N GLN A 39 -1.38 -9.43 -2.35
CA GLN A 39 -2.22 -8.52 -1.58
C GLN A 39 -3.07 -9.28 -0.56
N LEU A 40 -3.59 -10.46 -0.93
CA LEU A 40 -4.29 -11.35 -0.01
C LEU A 40 -3.34 -11.84 1.09
N HIS A 41 -2.14 -12.33 0.74
CA HIS A 41 -1.16 -12.76 1.74
C HIS A 41 -0.83 -11.66 2.75
N ARG A 42 -0.58 -10.43 2.27
CA ARG A 42 -0.38 -9.27 3.14
C ARG A 42 -1.60 -8.98 4.01
N HIS A 43 -2.81 -9.10 3.47
CA HIS A 43 -4.01 -8.93 4.28
C HIS A 43 -4.13 -9.98 5.39
N MET A 44 -3.77 -11.24 5.09
CA MET A 44 -3.89 -12.35 6.03
C MET A 44 -3.06 -12.17 7.30
N THR A 45 -1.95 -11.42 7.23
CA THR A 45 -1.15 -11.07 8.41
C THR A 45 -1.85 -10.07 9.33
N GLU A 46 -2.87 -9.35 8.84
CA GLU A 46 -3.62 -8.33 9.57
C GLU A 46 -5.08 -8.73 9.85
N CYS A 47 -5.59 -9.76 9.17
CA CYS A 47 -6.99 -10.18 9.25
C CYS A 47 -7.26 -10.89 10.58
N GLY A 48 -8.21 -10.36 11.37
CA GLY A 48 -8.48 -10.83 12.73
C GLY A 48 -7.42 -10.42 13.77
N VAL A 49 -6.35 -9.73 13.36
CA VAL A 49 -5.33 -9.23 14.30
C VAL A 49 -5.78 -7.88 14.87
N PRO A 50 -5.79 -7.72 16.21
CA PRO A 50 -6.12 -6.44 16.83
C PRO A 50 -5.06 -5.38 16.51
N ARG A 51 -5.43 -4.10 16.66
CA ARG A 51 -4.49 -2.98 16.46
C ARG A 51 -3.56 -2.88 17.67
N ARG A 52 -2.35 -3.43 17.56
CA ARG A 52 -1.37 -3.52 18.66
C ARG A 52 -0.37 -2.36 18.72
N PHE A 53 -0.21 -1.61 17.63
CA PHE A 53 0.78 -0.53 17.54
C PHE A 53 0.11 0.80 17.82
N LYS A 54 0.34 1.38 19.01
CA LYS A 54 -0.30 2.63 19.45
C LYS A 54 0.61 3.83 19.24
N CYS A 55 0.06 4.93 18.74
CA CYS A 55 0.71 6.23 18.81
C CYS A 55 0.52 6.78 20.23
N ASN A 56 1.60 7.09 20.94
CA ASN A 56 1.50 7.58 22.32
C ASN A 56 1.05 9.04 22.42
N GLN A 57 1.06 9.77 21.31
CA GLN A 57 0.66 11.18 21.27
C GLN A 57 -0.84 11.34 20.99
N CYS A 58 -1.34 10.78 19.89
CA CYS A 58 -2.76 10.89 19.52
C CYS A 58 -3.59 9.65 19.85
N PHE A 59 -2.99 8.63 20.47
CA PHE A 59 -3.62 7.38 20.89
C PHE A 59 -4.25 6.52 19.77
N LYS A 60 -4.04 6.86 18.50
CA LYS A 60 -4.46 6.03 17.36
C LYS A 60 -3.68 4.72 17.33
N SER A 61 -4.39 3.63 17.02
CA SER A 61 -3.81 2.29 16.95
C SER A 61 -3.79 1.73 15.53
N PHE A 62 -2.72 1.00 15.21
CA PHE A 62 -2.44 0.43 13.90
C PHE A 62 -2.22 -1.08 14.03
N LYS A 63 -2.52 -1.83 12.96
CA LYS A 63 -2.27 -3.27 12.88
C LYS A 63 -0.82 -3.62 12.52
N ARG A 64 -0.08 -2.65 12.00
CA ARG A 64 1.30 -2.80 11.51
C ARG A 64 2.21 -1.70 12.00
N ASN A 65 3.46 -2.06 12.26
CA ASN A 65 4.50 -1.14 12.72
C ASN A 65 4.88 -0.11 11.65
N ASP A 66 5.00 -0.52 10.38
CA ASP A 66 5.35 0.40 9.28
C ASP A 66 4.26 1.46 9.06
N HIS A 67 2.99 1.12 9.29
CA HIS A 67 1.89 2.08 9.28
C HIS A 67 1.93 3.05 10.46
N LEU A 68 2.30 2.57 11.67
CA LEU A 68 2.54 3.47 12.81
C LEU A 68 3.70 4.42 12.49
N LYS A 69 4.84 3.93 11.97
CA LYS A 69 5.98 4.77 11.58
C LYS A 69 5.59 5.82 10.55
N GLN A 70 4.85 5.44 9.52
CA GLN A 70 4.34 6.37 8.51
C GLN A 70 3.37 7.40 9.11
N HIS A 71 2.53 6.98 10.06
CA HIS A 71 1.65 7.90 10.77
C HIS A 71 2.42 8.91 11.63
N LEU A 72 3.49 8.49 12.32
CA LEU A 72 4.30 9.40 13.13
C LEU A 72 4.84 10.57 12.29
N MET A 73 5.20 10.33 11.02
CA MET A 73 5.65 11.40 10.11
C MET A 73 4.60 12.49 9.84
N SER A 74 3.31 12.23 10.07
CA SER A 74 2.22 13.20 9.88
C SER A 74 1.47 13.56 11.16
N CYS A 75 1.91 13.03 12.30
CA CYS A 75 1.38 13.44 13.60
C CYS A 75 1.84 14.88 13.88
N SER A 76 0.97 15.70 14.48
CA SER A 76 1.19 17.14 14.71
C SER A 76 2.52 17.47 15.39
N ASP A 77 3.00 16.54 16.22
CA ASP A 77 4.17 16.73 17.07
C ASP A 77 5.48 16.39 16.34
N PHE A 78 5.39 15.85 15.12
CA PHE A 78 6.57 15.63 14.28
C PHE A 78 6.62 16.71 13.19
N PRO A 79 7.72 17.47 13.13
CA PRO A 79 7.89 18.45 12.08
C PRO A 79 7.92 17.75 10.70
N PRO A 80 7.40 18.40 9.66
CA PRO A 80 7.41 17.86 8.30
C PRO A 80 8.86 17.59 7.87
N ALA A 81 9.13 16.35 7.47
CA ALA A 81 10.47 15.90 7.12
C ALA A 81 10.98 16.46 5.78
N PHE A 82 10.10 16.94 4.91
CA PHE A 82 10.46 17.40 3.58
C PHE A 82 10.00 18.84 3.37
N SER A 83 10.91 19.71 2.92
CA SER A 83 10.60 21.11 2.59
C SER A 83 11.00 21.40 1.15
N CYS A 84 10.11 22.06 0.40
CA CYS A 84 10.45 22.62 -0.89
C CYS A 84 11.41 23.80 -0.70
N LYS A 85 12.60 23.77 -1.31
CA LYS A 85 13.55 24.88 -1.21
C LYS A 85 13.16 26.09 -2.07
N ILE A 86 12.25 25.92 -3.02
CA ILE A 86 11.80 26.97 -3.94
C ILE A 86 10.64 27.78 -3.34
N CYS A 87 9.60 27.10 -2.85
CA CYS A 87 8.40 27.76 -2.31
C CYS A 87 8.20 27.57 -0.79
N LEU A 88 9.15 26.94 -0.10
CA LEU A 88 9.14 26.69 1.36
C LEU A 88 7.96 25.85 1.88
N LYS A 89 7.14 25.30 0.98
CA LYS A 89 6.04 24.40 1.33
C LYS A 89 6.58 23.13 1.96
N LYS A 90 5.97 22.74 3.09
CA LYS A 90 6.40 21.58 3.87
C LYS A 90 5.50 20.37 3.64
N PHE A 91 6.09 19.18 3.72
CA PHE A 91 5.45 17.89 3.45
C PHE A 91 5.88 16.85 4.48
N ASN A 92 4.90 16.06 4.93
CA ASN A 92 5.10 14.96 5.86
C ASN A 92 5.59 13.67 5.15
N TYR A 93 5.40 13.59 3.82
CA TYR A 93 5.70 12.39 3.03
C TYR A 93 6.57 12.71 1.82
N LYS A 94 7.61 11.89 1.60
CA LYS A 94 8.53 11.99 0.46
C LYS A 94 7.80 11.94 -0.88
N SER A 95 6.82 11.03 -1.02
CA SER A 95 6.01 10.89 -2.24
C SER A 95 5.30 12.19 -2.60
N ASN A 96 4.68 12.84 -1.62
CA ASN A 96 3.94 14.09 -1.82
C ASN A 96 4.89 15.23 -2.20
N TRP A 97 6.06 15.29 -1.56
CA TRP A 97 7.10 16.25 -1.92
C TRP A 97 7.62 16.01 -3.35
N LYS A 98 7.91 14.76 -3.75
CA LYS A 98 8.32 14.42 -5.12
C LYS A 98 7.27 14.81 -6.16
N THR A 99 6.00 14.45 -5.92
CA THR A 99 4.88 14.87 -6.78
C THR A 99 4.80 16.39 -6.87
N HIS A 100 5.00 17.09 -5.75
CA HIS A 100 5.03 18.55 -5.76
C HIS A 100 6.21 19.10 -6.58
N MET A 101 7.44 18.59 -6.42
CA MET A 101 8.59 18.99 -7.23
C MET A 101 8.32 18.76 -8.73
N ALA A 102 7.80 17.58 -9.08
CA ALA A 102 7.54 17.18 -10.46
C ALA A 102 6.46 18.05 -11.14
N PHE A 103 5.36 18.36 -10.45
CA PHE A 103 4.22 19.05 -11.08
C PHE A 103 4.15 20.55 -10.81
N LYS A 104 4.84 21.07 -9.79
CA LYS A 104 4.85 22.52 -9.48
C LYS A 104 6.17 23.20 -9.84
N HIS A 105 7.25 22.44 -9.98
CA HIS A 105 8.56 22.97 -10.33
C HIS A 105 9.20 22.23 -11.51
N ASN A 106 8.50 21.27 -12.14
CA ASN A 106 8.97 20.47 -13.27
C ASN A 106 10.32 19.77 -13.02
N MET A 107 10.58 19.44 -11.75
CA MET A 107 11.79 18.76 -11.32
C MET A 107 11.50 17.28 -11.12
N LEU A 108 11.91 16.47 -12.10
CA LEU A 108 11.97 15.02 -12.00
C LEU A 108 13.36 14.69 -11.47
N ASP A 109 13.43 14.20 -10.22
CA ASP A 109 14.66 13.95 -9.46
C ASP A 109 15.86 13.51 -10.33
N GLU A 110 16.79 14.43 -10.59
CA GLU A 110 18.21 14.14 -10.76
C GLU A 110 19.00 15.43 -10.49
N TYR A 111 19.94 15.35 -9.55
CA TYR A 111 20.82 16.42 -9.09
C TYR A 111 20.21 17.54 -8.22
N GLN A 112 20.26 17.34 -6.88
CA GLN A 112 20.87 18.28 -5.93
C GLN A 112 20.80 17.69 -4.51
N LEU A 113 21.63 16.67 -4.27
CA LEU A 113 22.37 16.62 -3.01
C LEU A 113 23.64 17.44 -3.24
N LEU A 114 23.54 18.76 -3.04
CA LEU A 114 24.70 19.59 -2.77
C LEU A 114 24.37 20.39 -1.51
N PHE A 115 25.36 20.36 -0.61
CA PHE A 115 25.39 20.78 0.80
C PHE A 115 24.82 19.76 1.79
#